data_AF-A0A355CFE7-F1
#
_entry.id   AF-A0A355CFE7-F1
#
_cell.length_a   1.000
_cell.length_b   1.000
_cell.length_c   1.000
_cell.angle_alpha   90.00
_cell.angle_beta   90.00
_cell.angle_gamma   90.00
#
_symmetry.space_group_name_H-M   'P 1'
#
loop_
_entity.id
_entity.type
_entity.pdbx_description
1 polymer ?
#
loop_
_entity_poly.entity_id
_entity_poly.type
_entity_poly.pdbx_seq_one_letter_code
_entity_poly.pdbx_strand_id
1 'polypeptide(L)'
;PNARQGLTDTEKLYLRGLLCNCSPSDIARQLSKSARGAEVYMCKTLYQYFKGIPETPSDDVGNWRNVHQWLDKAGYKVDLSGDSTVGRSLPKDAKIHITGINFYNENNNATISIDINIKLSFPSEVKSQGEDDIAND
;
A
#
# COMPACT_ATOMS: atom_id res chain seq x y z
N PRO A 1 -10.52 -14.34 25.71
CA PRO A 1 -9.90 -13.07 25.25
C PRO A 1 -8.43 -13.32 24.87
N ASN A 2 -8.17 -13.69 23.61
CA ASN A 2 -6.80 -13.88 23.11
C ASN A 2 -6.46 -12.68 22.24
N ALA A 3 -5.85 -11.67 22.86
CA ALA A 3 -5.31 -10.49 22.19
C ALA A 3 -4.12 -10.92 21.32
N ARG A 4 -4.37 -11.30 20.06
CA ARG A 4 -3.33 -11.33 19.04
C ARG A 4 -2.93 -9.88 18.77
N GLN A 5 -1.74 -9.49 19.23
CA GLN A 5 -1.16 -8.19 18.91
C GLN A 5 -0.74 -8.18 17.44
N GLY A 6 -1.67 -7.78 16.57
CA GLY A 6 -1.38 -7.46 15.17
C GLY A 6 -1.99 -8.40 14.14
N LEU A 7 -2.21 -7.83 12.95
CA LEU A 7 -2.60 -8.56 11.74
C LEU A 7 -1.40 -9.36 11.20
N THR A 8 -1.62 -10.61 10.85
CA THR A 8 -0.68 -11.41 10.06
C THR A 8 -0.53 -10.84 8.65
N ASP A 9 0.54 -11.18 7.94
CA ASP A 9 0.77 -10.66 6.59
C ASP A 9 -0.32 -11.08 5.60
N THR A 10 -0.92 -12.25 5.82
CA THR A 10 -2.09 -12.68 5.05
C THR A 10 -3.30 -11.82 5.36
N GLU A 11 -3.58 -11.50 6.62
CA GLU A 11 -4.70 -10.63 6.99
C GLU A 11 -4.51 -9.20 6.45
N LYS A 12 -3.30 -8.64 6.53
CA LYS A 12 -2.95 -7.34 5.90
C LYS A 12 -3.18 -7.37 4.39
N LEU A 13 -2.83 -8.47 3.74
CA LEU A 13 -3.03 -8.70 2.30
C LEU A 13 -4.51 -8.71 1.90
N TYR A 14 -5.37 -9.32 2.71
CA TYR A 14 -6.81 -9.23 2.49
C TYR A 14 -7.35 -7.83 2.79
N LEU A 15 -6.89 -7.20 3.87
CA LEU A 15 -7.30 -5.85 4.26
C LEU A 15 -6.98 -4.80 3.18
N ARG A 16 -5.78 -4.86 2.58
CA ARG A 16 -5.41 -3.98 1.45
C ARG A 16 -6.29 -4.22 0.22
N GLY A 17 -6.70 -5.46 -0.03
CA GLY A 17 -7.62 -5.78 -1.13
C GLY A 17 -8.98 -5.12 -0.93
N LEU A 18 -9.51 -5.17 0.29
CA LEU A 18 -10.77 -4.51 0.66
C LEU A 18 -10.66 -2.98 0.60
N LEU A 19 -9.53 -2.43 1.02
CA LEU A 19 -9.21 -1.01 0.85
C LEU A 19 -9.16 -0.58 -0.62
N CYS A 20 -8.83 -1.48 -1.54
CA CYS A 20 -8.87 -1.20 -2.97
C CYS A 20 -10.25 -1.49 -3.60
N ASN A 21 -11.30 -1.69 -2.79
CA ASN A 21 -12.65 -2.03 -3.23
C ASN A 21 -12.74 -3.35 -4.03
N CYS A 22 -11.80 -4.28 -3.81
CA CYS A 22 -11.84 -5.61 -4.39
C CYS A 22 -12.77 -6.53 -3.58
N SER A 23 -13.57 -7.36 -4.27
CA SER A 23 -14.38 -8.36 -3.58
C SER A 23 -13.52 -9.51 -3.03
N PRO A 24 -13.99 -10.25 -2.01
CA PRO A 24 -13.30 -11.44 -1.53
C PRO A 24 -13.00 -12.46 -2.64
N SER A 25 -13.88 -12.56 -3.63
CA SER A 25 -13.71 -13.42 -4.80
C SER A 25 -12.61 -12.92 -5.74
N ASP A 26 -12.49 -11.60 -5.94
CA ASP A 26 -11.39 -11.01 -6.73
C ASP A 26 -10.04 -11.21 -6.05
N ILE A 27 -9.99 -11.01 -4.73
CA ILE A 27 -8.78 -11.26 -3.94
C ILE A 27 -8.40 -12.74 -4.01
N ALA A 28 -9.37 -13.65 -3.87
CA ALA A 28 -9.13 -15.09 -3.99
C ALA A 28 -8.56 -15.49 -5.35
N ARG A 29 -9.12 -14.93 -6.43
CA ARG A 29 -8.62 -15.13 -7.80
C ARG A 29 -7.17 -14.66 -7.93
N GLN A 30 -6.84 -13.51 -7.38
CA GLN A 30 -5.49 -12.95 -7.43
C GLN A 30 -4.48 -13.74 -6.57
N LEU A 31 -4.95 -14.42 -5.53
CA LEU A 31 -4.14 -15.28 -4.67
C LEU A 31 -4.12 -16.75 -5.09
N SER A 32 -4.75 -17.10 -6.22
CA SER A 32 -4.94 -18.49 -6.67
C SER A 32 -5.55 -19.40 -5.58
N LYS A 33 -6.49 -18.85 -4.81
CA LYS A 33 -7.22 -19.53 -3.73
C LYS A 33 -8.69 -19.72 -4.10
N SER A 34 -9.37 -20.65 -3.40
CA SER A 34 -10.81 -20.81 -3.57
C SER A 34 -11.56 -19.60 -2.99
N ALA A 35 -12.52 -19.06 -3.75
CA ALA A 35 -13.34 -17.93 -3.32
C ALA A 35 -14.07 -18.23 -2.00
N ARG A 36 -14.63 -19.44 -1.88
CA ARG A 36 -15.29 -19.92 -0.66
C ARG A 36 -14.35 -19.97 0.55
N GLY A 37 -13.11 -20.41 0.34
CA GLY A 37 -12.10 -20.46 1.40
C GLY A 37 -11.66 -19.06 1.84
N ALA A 38 -11.50 -18.13 0.89
CA ALA A 38 -11.17 -16.75 1.16
C ALA A 38 -12.28 -16.02 1.93
N GLU A 39 -13.54 -16.18 1.54
CA GLU A 39 -14.69 -15.62 2.27
C GLU A 39 -14.75 -16.13 3.71
N VAL A 40 -14.67 -17.44 3.91
CA VAL A 40 -14.73 -18.04 5.26
C VAL A 40 -13.56 -17.59 6.10
N TYR A 41 -12.34 -17.52 5.53
CA TYR A 41 -11.17 -17.03 6.23
C TYR A 41 -11.36 -15.56 6.65
N MET A 42 -11.80 -14.72 5.72
CA MET A 42 -12.01 -13.29 5.95
C MET A 42 -13.07 -13.02 7.03
N CYS A 43 -14.20 -13.73 6.99
CA CYS A 43 -15.25 -13.63 8.01
C CYS A 43 -14.76 -14.11 9.39
N LYS A 44 -13.82 -15.06 9.45
CA LYS A 44 -13.28 -15.55 10.73
C LYS A 44 -12.21 -14.63 11.30
N THR A 45 -11.35 -14.05 10.46
CA THR A 45 -10.17 -13.30 10.90
C THR A 45 -10.39 -11.79 10.90
N LEU A 46 -10.89 -11.23 9.80
CA LEU A 46 -11.05 -9.77 9.67
C LEU A 46 -12.27 -9.23 10.40
N TYR A 47 -13.31 -10.03 10.61
CA TYR A 47 -14.47 -9.60 11.39
C TYR A 47 -14.10 -9.20 12.83
N GLN A 48 -13.16 -9.94 13.44
CA GLN A 48 -12.64 -9.63 14.77
C GLN A 48 -11.87 -8.30 14.77
N TYR A 49 -11.21 -7.98 13.67
CA TYR A 49 -10.51 -6.74 13.48
C TYR A 49 -11.47 -5.55 13.33
N PHE A 50 -12.49 -5.69 12.48
CA PHE A 50 -13.49 -4.64 12.27
C PHE A 50 -14.25 -4.31 13.55
N LYS A 51 -14.59 -5.31 14.36
CA LYS A 51 -15.24 -5.07 15.67
C LYS A 51 -14.43 -4.18 16.62
N GLY A 52 -13.11 -4.09 16.43
CA GLY A 52 -12.22 -3.21 17.20
C GLY A 52 -12.13 -1.78 16.67
N ILE A 53 -12.69 -1.48 15.50
CA ILE A 53 -12.67 -0.14 14.91
C ILE A 53 -13.87 0.65 15.46
N PRO A 54 -13.64 1.80 16.14
CA PRO A 54 -14.67 2.53 16.87
C PRO A 54 -15.83 3.06 16.01
N GLU A 55 -15.66 3.16 14.69
CA GLU A 55 -16.67 3.64 13.74
C GLU A 55 -17.41 2.51 12.99
N THR A 56 -17.25 1.25 13.39
CA THR A 56 -17.96 0.14 12.73
C THR A 56 -19.35 -0.08 13.34
N PRO A 57 -20.44 -0.05 12.53
CA PRO A 57 -21.74 -0.49 12.99
C PRO A 57 -21.70 -2.01 13.22
N SER A 58 -22.02 -2.44 14.45
CA SER A 58 -21.96 -3.84 14.90
C SER A 58 -22.77 -4.81 14.05
N ASP A 59 -23.79 -4.32 13.33
CA ASP A 59 -24.80 -5.14 12.68
C ASP A 59 -24.55 -5.40 11.19
N ASP A 60 -23.62 -4.67 10.53
CA ASP A 60 -23.51 -4.69 9.05
C ASP A 60 -22.11 -5.09 8.52
N VAL A 61 -21.27 -5.68 9.38
CA VAL A 61 -19.94 -6.19 9.02
C VAL A 61 -20.00 -7.35 8.01
N GLY A 62 -21.20 -7.84 7.69
CA GLY A 62 -21.45 -8.82 6.62
C GLY A 62 -21.27 -8.26 5.20
N ASN A 63 -21.39 -6.95 4.99
CA ASN A 63 -21.24 -6.35 3.67
C ASN A 63 -19.84 -5.78 3.48
N TRP A 64 -18.96 -6.56 2.85
CA TRP A 64 -17.56 -6.18 2.57
C TRP A 64 -17.43 -4.84 1.82
N ARG A 65 -18.48 -4.38 1.12
CA ARG A 65 -18.49 -3.07 0.45
C ARG A 65 -18.39 -1.90 1.43
N ASN A 66 -18.93 -2.06 2.63
CA ASN A 66 -18.91 -1.03 3.67
C ASN A 66 -17.56 -0.99 4.40
N VAL A 67 -16.78 -2.07 4.31
CA VAL A 67 -15.44 -2.18 4.91
C VAL A 67 -14.49 -1.12 4.35
N HIS A 68 -14.54 -0.85 3.04
CA HIS A 68 -13.71 0.20 2.43
C HIS A 68 -13.92 1.55 3.15
N GLN A 69 -15.18 1.93 3.37
CA GLN A 69 -15.54 3.18 4.01
C GLN A 69 -15.10 3.24 5.48
N TRP A 70 -15.24 2.14 6.23
CA TRP A 70 -14.80 2.10 7.63
C TRP A 70 -13.28 2.20 7.77
N LEU A 71 -12.56 1.50 6.89
CA LEU A 71 -11.10 1.57 6.89
C LEU A 71 -10.61 2.94 6.43
N ASP A 72 -11.30 3.59 5.50
CA ASP A 72 -11.00 4.97 5.08
C ASP A 72 -11.17 5.94 6.24
N LYS A 73 -12.32 5.91 6.93
CA LYS A 73 -12.58 6.78 8.09
C LYS A 73 -11.64 6.54 9.27
N ALA A 74 -11.26 5.29 9.51
CA ALA A 74 -10.27 4.94 10.52
C ALA A 74 -8.82 5.31 10.14
N GLY A 75 -8.61 5.96 8.98
CA GLY A 75 -7.31 6.47 8.54
C GLY A 75 -6.39 5.41 7.95
N TYR A 76 -6.89 4.23 7.60
CA TYR A 76 -6.08 3.18 6.95
C TYR A 76 -5.82 3.46 5.48
N LYS A 77 -6.66 4.28 4.84
CA LYS A 77 -6.36 4.76 3.50
C LYS A 77 -5.40 5.93 3.64
N VAL A 78 -4.15 5.67 3.31
CA VAL A 78 -3.16 6.73 3.18
C VAL A 78 -3.50 7.47 1.89
N ASP A 79 -4.16 8.62 2.03
CA ASP A 79 -4.28 9.55 0.93
C ASP A 79 -2.87 10.00 0.53
N LEU A 80 -2.39 9.46 -0.58
CA LEU A 80 -1.26 10.04 -1.34
C LEU A 80 -1.56 11.47 -1.84
N SER A 81 -2.77 11.96 -1.55
CA SER A 81 -3.35 13.23 -1.96
C SER A 81 -3.33 14.30 -0.85
N GLY A 82 -3.04 13.94 0.40
CA GLY A 82 -3.07 14.87 1.54
C GLY A 82 -1.76 14.80 2.31
N ASP A 83 -0.95 15.86 2.17
CA ASP A 83 0.13 16.37 3.03
C ASP A 83 0.91 15.41 3.96
N SER A 84 1.01 14.15 3.57
CA SER A 84 1.93 13.18 4.13
C SER A 84 3.26 13.43 3.44
N THR A 85 4.27 13.74 4.23
CA THR A 85 5.69 13.96 3.93
C THR A 85 6.40 12.78 3.22
N VAL A 86 5.63 11.88 2.61
CA VAL A 86 6.07 10.82 1.69
C VAL A 86 5.63 11.14 0.25
N GLY A 87 4.89 12.23 0.05
CA GLY A 87 4.67 12.87 -1.24
C GLY A 87 5.82 13.80 -1.61
N ARG A 88 6.59 13.40 -2.62
CA ARG A 88 7.12 14.29 -3.67
C ARG A 88 8.49 14.95 -3.42
N SER A 89 9.50 14.10 -3.33
CA SER A 89 10.69 14.31 -4.17
C SER A 89 10.71 13.25 -5.28
N LEU A 90 9.66 13.19 -6.12
CA LEU A 90 9.88 12.53 -7.42
C LEU A 90 11.07 13.24 -8.07
N PRO A 91 12.08 12.50 -8.55
CA PRO A 91 13.26 13.15 -9.13
C PRO A 91 12.79 14.03 -10.27
N LYS A 92 13.02 15.35 -10.15
CA LYS A 92 12.50 16.33 -11.11
C LYS A 92 13.01 16.06 -12.52
N ASP A 93 14.22 15.49 -12.60
CA ASP A 93 14.93 15.17 -13.82
C ASP A 93 15.54 13.76 -13.73
N ALA A 94 14.71 12.73 -13.71
CA ALA A 94 15.20 11.35 -13.84
C ALA A 94 15.80 11.16 -15.25
N LYS A 95 17.12 10.99 -15.32
CA LYS A 95 17.82 10.70 -16.59
C LYS A 95 18.29 9.26 -16.58
N ILE A 96 17.89 8.53 -17.62
CA ILE A 96 18.35 7.17 -17.90
C ILE A 96 19.22 7.24 -19.14
N HIS A 97 20.47 6.80 -19.04
CA HIS A 97 21.39 6.70 -20.16
C HIS A 97 21.82 5.24 -20.32
N ILE A 98 21.42 4.62 -21.42
CA ILE A 98 21.91 3.30 -21.80
C ILE A 98 23.26 3.50 -22.47
N THR A 99 24.32 3.01 -21.83
CA THR A 99 25.69 3.18 -22.30
C THR A 99 26.11 2.08 -23.28
N GLY A 100 25.44 0.92 -23.23
CA GLY A 100 25.75 -0.21 -24.08
C GLY A 100 24.62 -1.21 -24.10
N ILE A 101 24.40 -1.81 -25.26
CA ILE A 101 23.57 -3.00 -25.42
C ILE A 101 24.42 -4.00 -26.18
N ASN A 102 24.69 -5.12 -25.53
CA ASN A 102 25.52 -6.18 -26.09
C ASN A 102 24.68 -7.45 -26.23
N PHE A 103 24.86 -8.11 -27.37
CA PHE A 103 24.20 -9.37 -27.68
C PHE A 103 25.28 -10.43 -27.83
N TYR A 104 25.20 -11.46 -26.99
CA TYR A 104 26.12 -12.58 -27.01
C TYR A 104 25.37 -13.84 -27.40
N ASN A 105 25.99 -14.63 -28.27
CA ASN A 105 25.51 -15.96 -28.60
C ASN A 105 26.66 -16.94 -28.40
N GLU A 106 26.65 -17.65 -27.29
CA GLU A 106 27.66 -18.65 -26.95
C GLU A 106 26.97 -19.93 -26.51
N ASN A 107 27.45 -21.08 -26.99
CA ASN A 107 26.94 -22.41 -26.59
C ASN A 107 25.41 -22.57 -26.70
N ASN A 108 24.80 -22.06 -27.80
CA ASN A 108 23.35 -22.06 -28.00
C ASN A 108 22.53 -21.25 -26.98
N ASN A 109 23.17 -20.44 -26.13
CA ASN A 109 22.50 -19.47 -25.29
C ASN A 109 22.57 -18.08 -25.94
N ALA A 110 21.45 -17.37 -25.95
CA ALA A 110 21.40 -15.99 -26.37
C ALA A 110 21.29 -15.12 -25.11
N THR A 111 22.28 -14.26 -24.88
CA THR A 111 22.33 -13.34 -23.74
C THR A 111 22.31 -11.91 -24.24
N ILE A 112 21.47 -11.08 -23.61
CA ILE A 112 21.44 -9.63 -23.84
C ILE A 112 21.93 -8.96 -22.56
N SER A 113 23.03 -8.20 -22.67
CA SER A 113 23.53 -7.36 -21.59
C SER A 113 23.21 -5.90 -21.89
N ILE A 114 22.72 -5.18 -20.89
CA ILE A 114 22.36 -3.77 -21.00
C ILE A 114 23.08 -3.02 -19.88
N ASP A 115 23.97 -2.11 -20.27
CA ASP A 115 24.68 -1.24 -19.35
C ASP A 115 23.91 0.07 -19.19
N ILE A 116 23.52 0.40 -17.96
CA ILE A 116 22.63 1.54 -17.67
C ILE A 116 23.25 2.45 -16.62
N ASN A 117 23.33 3.75 -16.92
CA ASN A 117 23.59 4.80 -15.96
C ASN A 117 22.28 5.52 -15.61
N ILE A 118 21.99 5.63 -14.31
CA ILE A 118 20.78 6.28 -13.80
C ILE A 118 21.20 7.46 -12.92
N LYS A 119 20.72 8.66 -13.26
CA LYS A 119 20.89 9.86 -12.46
C LYS A 119 19.55 10.34 -11.95
N LEU A 120 19.42 10.38 -10.62
CA LEU A 120 18.24 10.88 -9.92
C LEU A 120 18.62 12.15 -9.16
N SER A 121 17.77 13.17 -9.23
CA SER A 121 17.99 14.44 -8.52
C SER A 121 16.73 14.78 -7.73
N PHE A 122 16.85 14.68 -6.42
CA PHE A 122 15.76 14.90 -5.48
C PHE A 122 15.78 16.36 -5.01
N PRO A 123 14.64 17.07 -4.97
CA PRO A 123 14.58 18.36 -4.30
C PRO A 123 15.00 18.23 -2.84
N SER A 124 15.95 19.06 -2.42
CA SER A 124 16.32 19.18 -1.01
C SER A 124 15.19 19.88 -0.28
N GLU A 125 14.70 19.28 0.82
CA GLU A 125 13.72 19.92 1.69
C GLU A 125 14.28 21.24 2.20
N VAL A 126 13.61 22.34 1.87
CA VAL A 126 13.84 23.64 2.50
C VAL A 126 13.19 23.58 3.87
N LYS A 127 14.00 23.56 4.94
CA LYS A 127 13.50 23.77 6.29
C LYS A 127 12.91 25.17 6.36
N SER A 128 11.61 25.27 6.64
CA SER A 128 11.01 26.53 7.08
C SER A 128 11.58 26.87 8.46
N GLN A 129 12.63 27.69 8.48
CA GLN A 129 12.96 28.51 9.65
C GLN A 129 12.18 29.82 9.54
N GLY A 130 11.56 30.20 10.65
CA GLY A 130 10.92 31.49 10.87
C GLY A 130 9.69 31.30 11.75
N GLU A 131 9.58 31.84 12.94
CA GLU A 131 10.47 32.57 13.84
C GLU A 131 9.65 32.71 15.13
N ASP A 132 10.31 32.63 16.28
CA ASP A 132 9.72 32.90 17.57
C ASP A 132 9.27 34.37 17.63
N ASP A 133 7.96 34.63 17.76
CA ASP A 133 7.47 35.93 18.25
C ASP A 133 6.55 35.69 19.46
N ILE A 134 7.21 35.67 20.62
CA ILE A 134 6.62 35.95 21.93
C ILE A 134 6.35 37.46 22.00
N ALA A 135 5.09 37.89 22.15
CA ALA A 135 4.61 38.87 23.14
C ALA A 135 3.24 39.52 22.80
N ASN A 136 2.48 39.80 23.87
CA ASN A 136 1.25 40.61 24.03
C ASN A 136 -0.04 40.07 23.40
N ASP A 137 -1.17 39.94 24.12
CA ASP A 137 -1.73 40.68 25.25
C ASP A 137 -2.40 39.73 26.27
#